data_AF-A0A809QAY1-F1
#
_entry.id   AF-A0A809QAY1-F1
#
_cell.length_a   1.000
_cell.length_b   1.000
_cell.length_c   1.000
_cell.angle_alpha   90.00
_cell.angle_beta   90.00
_cell.angle_gamma   90.00
#
_symmetry.space_group_name_H-M   'P 1'
#
loop_
_entity.id
_entity.type
_entity.pdbx_description
1 polymer ?
#
loop_
_entity_poly.entity_id
_entity_poly.type
_entity_poly.pdbx_seq_one_letter_code
_entity_poly.pdbx_strand_id
1 'polypeptide(L)'
;MAASRASLSSHFKRVKEAIIQFAPPEGRDATLAQLNEVDHRIVSGGEAVSEAVDIVESLFAESAPMPISDSIKIRAADRAISKIAPFHRQINGMGDAIIIESYIDALATRNEEDVFAFVTHNTHDFSQKGADTRLPHEDLTSLFDGTRSRYETNLSVLLSEFASELIEETRFEREYSQDSRQLSELLEAENKLTTQIWYGRKWHIIDSVESGEEKLVSKEIWDQATPEERRYLMVDTIWEGMIAAMKSAEEEFGVGELGPWTDFEWGMLNGKLSAIRWVLGDEWDMLDT
;
A
#
# COMPACT_ATOMS: atom_id res chain seq x y z
N MET A 1 -3.91 9.07 -16.82
CA MET A 1 -3.35 8.67 -15.51
C MET A 1 -2.12 7.75 -15.64
N ALA A 2 -2.15 6.70 -16.47
CA ALA A 2 -0.95 5.86 -16.70
C ALA A 2 0.29 6.64 -17.22
N ALA A 3 0.08 7.59 -18.14
CA ALA A 3 1.16 8.40 -18.71
C ALA A 3 1.83 9.35 -17.69
N SER A 4 1.09 9.86 -16.70
CA SER A 4 1.65 10.73 -15.65
C SER A 4 2.43 9.94 -14.59
N ARG A 5 2.05 8.68 -14.33
CA ARG A 5 2.80 7.76 -13.46
C ARG A 5 4.12 7.32 -14.11
N ALA A 6 4.06 6.92 -15.38
CA ALA A 6 5.26 6.58 -16.15
C ALA A 6 6.23 7.77 -16.24
N SER A 7 5.72 9.00 -16.43
CA SER A 7 6.59 10.18 -16.43
C SER A 7 7.21 10.42 -15.06
N LEU A 8 6.44 10.33 -13.96
CA LEU A 8 6.96 10.57 -12.61
C LEU A 8 8.04 9.54 -12.22
N SER A 9 7.79 8.26 -12.43
CA SER A 9 8.76 7.19 -12.16
C SER A 9 10.04 7.38 -13.00
N SER A 10 9.91 7.76 -14.28
CA SER A 10 11.08 8.09 -15.11
C SER A 10 11.87 9.31 -14.62
N HIS A 11 11.19 10.28 -13.99
CA HIS A 11 11.84 11.42 -13.35
C HIS A 11 12.55 11.03 -12.05
N PHE A 12 11.93 10.19 -11.22
CA PHE A 12 12.57 9.66 -10.00
C PHE A 12 13.80 8.80 -10.34
N LYS A 13 13.73 7.97 -11.39
CA LYS A 13 14.90 7.21 -11.88
C LYS A 13 16.06 8.13 -12.25
N ARG A 14 15.80 9.21 -13.00
CA ARG A 14 16.83 10.23 -13.33
C ARG A 14 17.39 10.94 -12.10
N VAL A 15 16.57 11.19 -11.08
CA VAL A 15 17.01 11.80 -9.81
C VAL A 15 17.89 10.83 -9.01
N LYS A 16 17.54 9.54 -8.95
CA LYS A 16 18.38 8.50 -8.33
C LYS A 16 19.73 8.39 -9.05
N GLU A 17 19.72 8.33 -10.38
CA GLU A 17 20.95 8.30 -11.21
C GLU A 17 21.84 9.51 -10.95
N ALA A 18 21.26 10.72 -10.87
CA ALA A 18 22.01 11.93 -10.56
C ALA A 18 22.60 11.92 -9.14
N ILE A 19 21.90 11.36 -8.16
CA ILE A 19 22.41 11.24 -6.78
C ILE A 19 23.54 10.22 -6.70
N ILE A 20 23.42 9.10 -7.40
CA ILE A 20 24.51 8.12 -7.49
C ILE A 20 25.76 8.76 -8.10
N GLN A 21 25.58 9.61 -9.12
CA GLN A 21 26.66 10.20 -9.89
C GLN A 21 27.31 11.43 -9.25
N PHE A 22 26.55 12.25 -8.52
CA PHE A 22 26.99 13.59 -8.09
C PHE A 22 26.90 13.85 -6.58
N ALA A 23 26.23 12.99 -5.80
CA ALA A 23 26.11 13.23 -4.37
C ALA A 23 27.39 12.83 -3.61
N PRO A 24 27.76 13.58 -2.55
CA PRO A 24 28.85 13.19 -1.67
C PRO A 24 28.57 11.83 -1.00
N PRO A 25 29.60 11.03 -0.69
CA PRO A 25 29.41 9.69 -0.11
C PRO A 25 28.68 9.74 1.24
N GLU A 26 28.87 10.81 2.00
CA GLU A 26 28.18 11.05 3.26
C GLU A 26 26.69 11.37 3.01
N GLY A 27 25.80 10.44 3.40
CA GLY A 27 24.34 10.63 3.34
C GLY A 27 23.69 10.31 1.99
N ARG A 28 24.47 9.87 0.99
CA ARG A 28 23.94 9.41 -0.30
C ARG A 28 22.95 8.27 -0.14
N ASP A 29 23.33 7.25 0.60
CA ASP A 29 22.53 6.02 0.73
C ASP A 29 21.24 6.29 1.52
N ALA A 30 21.30 7.17 2.54
CA ALA A 30 20.11 7.62 3.26
C ALA A 30 19.14 8.41 2.36
N THR A 31 19.67 9.21 1.43
CA THR A 31 18.87 10.00 0.48
C THR A 31 18.24 9.08 -0.59
N LEU A 32 18.97 8.08 -1.07
CA LEU A 32 18.46 7.06 -1.98
C LEU A 32 17.34 6.24 -1.32
N ALA A 33 17.51 5.86 -0.05
CA ALA A 33 16.46 5.18 0.72
C ALA A 33 15.18 6.01 0.84
N GLN A 34 15.28 7.32 1.12
CA GLN A 34 14.10 8.20 1.14
C GLN A 34 13.44 8.34 -0.23
N LEU A 35 14.21 8.41 -1.31
CA LEU A 35 13.66 8.43 -2.66
C LEU A 35 12.92 7.14 -3.01
N ASN A 36 13.46 5.99 -2.60
CA ASN A 36 12.78 4.69 -2.75
C ASN A 36 11.47 4.64 -1.94
N GLU A 37 11.47 5.20 -0.74
CA GLU A 37 10.25 5.29 0.09
C GLU A 37 9.16 6.15 -0.57
N VAL A 38 9.54 7.29 -1.15
CA VAL A 38 8.59 8.15 -1.87
C VAL A 38 8.07 7.47 -3.14
N ASP A 39 8.93 6.81 -3.91
CA ASP A 39 8.57 6.06 -5.12
C ASP A 39 7.56 4.94 -4.78
N HIS A 40 7.86 4.15 -3.75
CA HIS A 40 6.98 3.10 -3.24
C HIS A 40 5.63 3.63 -2.74
N ARG A 41 5.61 4.76 -2.02
CA ARG A 41 4.37 5.41 -1.56
C ARG A 41 3.56 6.01 -2.70
N ILE A 42 4.17 6.47 -3.78
CA ILE A 42 3.45 6.99 -4.96
C ILE A 42 2.79 5.85 -5.73
N VAL A 43 3.46 4.70 -5.82
CA VAL A 43 2.88 3.48 -6.38
C VAL A 43 1.73 3.01 -5.49
N SER A 44 1.98 2.77 -4.21
CA SER A 44 0.99 2.21 -3.27
C SER A 44 -0.18 3.17 -2.98
N GLY A 45 0.10 4.46 -2.77
CA GLY A 45 -0.91 5.48 -2.46
C GLY A 45 -1.67 5.98 -3.68
N GLY A 46 -1.05 5.93 -4.86
CA GLY A 46 -1.71 6.23 -6.13
C GLY A 46 -2.66 5.11 -6.57
N GLU A 47 -2.35 3.86 -6.23
CA GLU A 47 -3.23 2.70 -6.45
C GLU A 47 -4.51 2.80 -5.63
N ALA A 48 -4.43 3.07 -4.33
CA ALA A 48 -5.62 3.18 -3.47
C ALA A 48 -6.61 4.27 -3.90
N VAL A 49 -6.11 5.41 -4.40
CA VAL A 49 -6.97 6.50 -4.93
C VAL A 49 -7.58 6.12 -6.28
N SER A 50 -6.84 5.41 -7.13
CA SER A 50 -7.37 4.90 -8.41
C SER A 50 -8.46 3.88 -8.17
N GLU A 51 -8.20 2.92 -7.28
CA GLU A 51 -9.14 1.87 -6.92
C GLU A 51 -10.45 2.45 -6.37
N ALA A 52 -10.38 3.47 -5.50
CA ALA A 52 -11.59 4.14 -5.02
C ALA A 52 -12.40 4.81 -6.14
N VAL A 53 -11.74 5.42 -7.14
CA VAL A 53 -12.42 6.00 -8.30
C VAL A 53 -13.01 4.90 -9.18
N ASP A 54 -12.27 3.82 -9.44
CA ASP A 54 -12.71 2.69 -10.25
C ASP A 54 -13.94 2.00 -9.61
N ILE A 55 -13.97 1.88 -8.27
CA ILE A 55 -15.13 1.39 -7.52
C ILE A 55 -16.34 2.31 -7.72
N VAL A 56 -16.15 3.63 -7.60
CA VAL A 56 -17.24 4.60 -7.78
C VAL A 56 -17.76 4.60 -9.22
N GLU A 57 -16.89 4.53 -10.22
CA GLU A 57 -17.27 4.44 -11.62
C GLU A 57 -18.04 3.16 -11.92
N SER A 58 -17.58 2.01 -11.40
CA SER A 58 -18.26 0.72 -11.54
C SER A 58 -19.65 0.77 -10.90
N LEU A 59 -19.77 1.35 -9.69
CA LEU A 59 -21.05 1.54 -9.01
C LEU A 59 -22.00 2.42 -9.83
N PHE A 60 -21.50 3.50 -10.44
CA PHE A 60 -22.33 4.36 -11.30
C PHE A 60 -22.70 3.69 -12.63
N ALA A 61 -21.88 2.80 -13.17
CA ALA A 61 -22.17 2.08 -14.39
C ALA A 61 -23.28 1.03 -14.20
N GLU A 62 -23.32 0.39 -13.03
CA GLU A 62 -24.29 -0.67 -12.72
C GLU A 62 -25.57 -0.14 -12.04
N SER A 63 -25.51 1.04 -11.41
CA SER A 63 -26.69 1.62 -10.76
C SER A 63 -27.66 2.25 -11.76
N ALA A 64 -28.95 2.04 -11.53
CA ALA A 64 -30.00 2.71 -12.29
C ALA A 64 -30.22 4.14 -11.72
N PRO A 65 -29.97 5.20 -12.50
CA PRO A 65 -30.21 6.56 -12.02
C PRO A 65 -31.71 6.80 -11.85
N MET A 66 -32.13 7.26 -10.67
CA MET A 66 -33.51 7.68 -10.43
C MET A 66 -33.70 9.14 -10.88
N PRO A 67 -34.58 9.41 -11.87
CA PRO A 67 -34.81 10.77 -12.34
C PRO A 67 -35.57 11.59 -11.29
N ILE A 68 -35.07 12.80 -11.02
CA ILE A 68 -35.73 13.73 -10.10
C ILE A 68 -36.79 14.53 -10.85
N SER A 69 -38.05 14.25 -10.57
CA SER A 69 -39.21 14.95 -11.11
C SER A 69 -39.37 16.35 -10.50
N ASP A 70 -40.11 17.23 -11.19
CA ASP A 70 -40.43 18.55 -10.63
C ASP A 70 -41.36 18.45 -9.41
N SER A 71 -42.20 17.41 -9.31
CA SER A 71 -43.02 17.17 -8.13
C SER A 71 -42.17 16.87 -6.90
N ILE A 72 -41.09 16.09 -7.03
CA ILE A 72 -40.13 15.85 -5.94
C ILE A 72 -39.52 17.17 -5.47
N LYS A 73 -39.09 18.04 -6.39
CA LYS A 73 -38.50 19.34 -6.07
C LYS A 73 -39.47 20.25 -5.32
N ILE A 74 -40.74 20.27 -5.74
CA ILE A 74 -41.79 21.06 -5.09
C ILE A 74 -42.02 20.56 -3.66
N ARG A 75 -42.20 19.24 -3.46
CA ARG A 75 -42.41 18.68 -2.12
C ARG A 75 -41.19 18.89 -1.20
N ALA A 76 -39.99 18.78 -1.75
CA ALA A 76 -38.75 19.08 -1.00
C ALA A 76 -38.69 20.56 -0.57
N ALA A 77 -39.11 21.49 -1.44
CA ALA A 77 -39.21 22.91 -1.08
C ALA A 77 -40.31 23.17 -0.04
N ASP A 78 -41.45 22.48 -0.14
CA ASP A 78 -42.53 22.56 0.86
C ASP A 78 -42.04 22.09 2.23
N ARG A 79 -41.23 21.03 2.30
CA ARG A 79 -40.57 20.62 3.55
C ARG A 79 -39.75 21.75 4.17
N ALA A 80 -38.99 22.47 3.33
CA ALA A 80 -38.16 23.58 3.78
C ALA A 80 -39.00 24.73 4.34
N ILE A 81 -40.09 25.09 3.64
CA ILE A 81 -41.03 26.13 4.06
C ILE A 81 -41.69 25.76 5.39
N SER A 82 -42.12 24.51 5.52
CA SER A 82 -42.76 23.97 6.72
C SER A 82 -41.78 23.64 7.85
N LYS A 83 -40.46 23.71 7.60
CA LYS A 83 -39.38 23.38 8.55
C LYS A 83 -39.50 21.96 9.14
N ILE A 84 -39.99 21.02 8.34
CA ILE A 84 -40.06 19.60 8.70
C ILE A 84 -38.81 18.87 8.22
N ALA A 85 -38.50 17.72 8.82
CA ALA A 85 -37.29 16.97 8.50
C ALA A 85 -37.12 16.77 6.97
N PRO A 86 -35.91 17.03 6.41
CA PRO A 86 -34.63 17.29 7.10
C PRO A 86 -34.32 18.78 7.39
N PHE A 87 -35.31 19.68 7.43
CA PHE A 87 -35.14 21.13 7.65
C PHE A 87 -35.46 21.63 9.07
N HIS A 88 -35.64 20.73 10.04
CA HIS A 88 -35.78 21.04 11.48
C HIS A 88 -34.52 21.67 12.08
N ARG A 89 -33.40 21.72 11.35
CA ARG A 89 -32.12 22.35 11.72
C ARG A 89 -31.75 23.48 10.74
N GLN A 90 -30.92 24.44 11.19
CA GLN A 90 -30.45 25.56 10.34
C GLN A 90 -29.29 25.17 9.41
N ILE A 91 -29.45 24.08 8.65
CA ILE A 91 -28.47 23.61 7.66
C ILE A 91 -29.20 23.40 6.32
N ASN A 92 -28.50 23.56 5.19
CA ASN A 92 -29.06 23.37 3.85
C ASN A 92 -29.37 21.88 3.59
N GLY A 93 -30.58 21.43 3.93
CA GLY A 93 -31.05 20.05 3.76
C GLY A 93 -31.71 19.74 2.42
N MET A 94 -31.54 20.56 1.38
CA MET A 94 -32.28 20.38 0.11
C MET A 94 -31.94 19.07 -0.60
N GLY A 95 -30.67 18.66 -0.62
CA GLY A 95 -30.27 17.36 -1.19
C GLY A 95 -30.93 16.21 -0.45
N ASP A 96 -30.83 16.22 0.88
CA ASP A 96 -31.44 15.23 1.77
C ASP A 96 -32.97 15.18 1.61
N ALA A 97 -33.62 16.32 1.43
CA ALA A 97 -35.05 16.41 1.16
C ALA A 97 -35.42 15.80 -0.19
N ILE A 98 -34.60 16.02 -1.23
CA ILE A 98 -34.80 15.37 -2.54
C ILE A 98 -34.65 13.85 -2.43
N ILE A 99 -33.67 13.35 -1.67
CA ILE A 99 -33.44 11.91 -1.49
C ILE A 99 -34.66 11.26 -0.82
N ILE A 100 -35.15 11.81 0.30
CA ILE A 100 -36.31 11.22 1.00
C ILE A 100 -37.60 11.34 0.19
N GLU A 101 -37.80 12.45 -0.53
CA GLU A 101 -38.96 12.59 -1.42
C GLU A 101 -38.91 11.65 -2.63
N SER A 102 -37.72 11.34 -3.13
CA SER A 102 -37.53 10.32 -4.16
C SER A 102 -37.85 8.93 -3.63
N TYR A 103 -37.47 8.64 -2.38
CA TYR A 103 -37.83 7.40 -1.69
C TYR A 103 -39.36 7.27 -1.53
N ILE A 104 -40.06 8.36 -1.20
CA ILE A 104 -41.53 8.38 -1.10
C ILE A 104 -42.18 8.05 -2.45
N ASP A 105 -41.70 8.63 -3.55
CA ASP A 105 -42.21 8.31 -4.90
C ASP A 105 -41.95 6.84 -5.25
N ALA A 106 -40.76 6.31 -4.95
CA ALA A 106 -40.42 4.91 -5.19
C ALA A 106 -41.29 3.95 -4.35
N LEU A 107 -41.58 4.30 -3.09
CA LEU A 107 -42.50 3.54 -2.24
C LEU A 107 -43.93 3.54 -2.80
N ALA A 108 -44.37 4.61 -3.46
CA ALA A 108 -45.72 4.71 -4.03
C ALA A 108 -45.90 3.86 -5.29
N THR A 109 -44.80 3.56 -6.00
CA THR A 109 -44.82 2.79 -7.25
C THR A 109 -44.36 1.34 -7.10
N ARG A 110 -43.97 0.92 -5.88
CA ARG A 110 -43.47 -0.43 -5.61
C ARG A 110 -44.52 -1.51 -5.81
N ASN A 111 -44.08 -2.74 -6.13
CA ASN A 111 -44.95 -3.90 -6.11
C ASN A 111 -45.19 -4.35 -4.66
N GLU A 112 -46.25 -5.12 -4.42
CA GLU A 112 -46.61 -5.57 -3.07
C GLU A 112 -45.56 -6.48 -2.42
N GLU A 113 -44.74 -7.16 -3.21
CA GLU A 113 -43.70 -8.07 -2.73
C GLU A 113 -42.36 -7.37 -2.46
N ASP A 114 -42.17 -6.14 -2.97
CA ASP A 114 -40.90 -5.46 -2.87
C ASP A 114 -40.68 -4.88 -1.46
N VAL A 115 -39.45 -5.05 -0.95
CA VAL A 115 -38.98 -4.44 0.30
C VAL A 115 -38.04 -3.32 -0.04
N PHE A 116 -38.34 -2.13 0.46
CA PHE A 116 -37.55 -0.93 0.30
C PHE A 116 -36.95 -0.53 1.65
N ALA A 117 -35.74 0.03 1.61
CA ALA A 117 -35.09 0.54 2.80
C ALA A 117 -34.46 1.90 2.53
N PHE A 118 -34.65 2.83 3.46
CA PHE A 118 -33.93 4.09 3.50
C PHE A 118 -32.74 3.97 4.44
N VAL A 119 -31.53 4.08 3.90
CA VAL A 119 -30.29 3.90 4.65
C VAL A 119 -29.55 5.22 4.74
N THR A 120 -29.20 5.66 5.95
CA THR A 120 -28.48 6.93 6.13
C THR A 120 -27.56 6.94 7.34
N HIS A 121 -26.36 7.48 7.16
CA HIS A 121 -25.47 7.82 8.29
C HIS A 121 -25.79 9.21 8.87
N ASN A 122 -26.63 10.01 8.20
CA ASN A 122 -27.06 11.32 8.70
C ASN A 122 -28.19 11.17 9.72
N THR A 123 -27.85 10.65 10.90
CA THR A 123 -28.81 10.45 12.00
C THR A 123 -29.30 11.77 12.61
N HIS A 124 -28.61 12.85 12.30
CA HIS A 124 -28.93 14.18 12.77
C HIS A 124 -30.17 14.77 12.13
N ASP A 125 -30.38 14.46 10.85
CA ASP A 125 -31.49 15.00 10.08
C ASP A 125 -32.62 13.99 9.88
N PHE A 126 -32.33 12.70 9.99
CA PHE A 126 -33.30 11.64 9.70
C PHE A 126 -33.73 10.81 10.90
N SER A 127 -33.06 10.92 12.06
CA SER A 127 -33.41 10.16 13.27
C SER A 127 -34.03 11.01 14.37
N GLN A 128 -34.57 10.35 15.39
CA GLN A 128 -35.09 11.01 16.59
C GLN A 128 -33.99 11.77 17.34
N LYS A 129 -34.30 12.99 17.79
CA LYS A 129 -33.35 13.86 18.49
C LYS A 129 -33.27 13.51 19.98
N GLY A 130 -32.08 13.19 20.47
CA GLY A 130 -31.83 12.93 21.89
C GLY A 130 -32.40 11.59 22.39
N ALA A 131 -32.78 10.71 21.46
CA ALA A 131 -33.32 9.37 21.71
C ALA A 131 -32.53 8.33 20.89
N ASP A 132 -33.13 7.15 20.66
CA ASP A 132 -32.50 6.09 19.86
C ASP A 132 -32.36 6.53 18.39
N THR A 133 -31.13 6.71 17.94
CA THR A 133 -30.81 7.14 16.57
C THR A 133 -31.16 6.08 15.52
N ARG A 134 -31.49 4.86 15.93
CA ARG A 134 -31.99 3.81 15.02
C ARG A 134 -33.46 4.03 14.65
N LEU A 135 -34.16 4.92 15.33
CA LEU A 135 -35.55 5.25 15.02
C LEU A 135 -35.62 6.49 14.11
N PRO A 136 -36.50 6.49 13.10
CA PRO A 136 -36.68 7.62 12.20
C PRO A 136 -37.24 8.83 12.95
N HIS A 137 -36.96 10.03 12.42
CA HIS A 137 -37.55 11.27 12.90
C HIS A 137 -39.09 11.20 12.89
N GLU A 138 -39.75 11.92 13.80
CA GLU A 138 -41.22 11.90 13.97
C GLU A 138 -41.95 12.24 12.66
N ASP A 139 -41.48 13.28 11.96
CA ASP A 139 -42.00 13.69 10.63
C ASP A 139 -41.90 12.63 9.53
N LEU A 140 -41.05 11.60 9.72
CA LEU A 140 -40.79 10.55 8.73
C LEU A 140 -41.27 9.17 9.18
N THR A 141 -41.70 9.04 10.44
CA THR A 141 -42.04 7.74 11.03
C THR A 141 -43.16 7.02 10.27
N SER A 142 -44.13 7.78 9.72
CA SER A 142 -45.22 7.24 8.92
C SER A 142 -44.79 6.57 7.62
N LEU A 143 -43.56 6.83 7.15
CA LEU A 143 -43.03 6.23 5.94
C LEU A 143 -42.54 4.80 6.16
N PHE A 144 -42.28 4.41 7.40
CA PHE A 144 -41.59 3.15 7.73
C PHE A 144 -42.53 2.23 8.51
N ASP A 145 -42.89 1.11 7.89
CA ASP A 145 -43.74 0.08 8.51
C ASP A 145 -42.92 -1.03 9.21
N GLY A 146 -41.58 -0.96 9.12
CA GLY A 146 -40.63 -1.89 9.73
C GLY A 146 -40.58 -3.27 9.05
N THR A 147 -41.36 -3.50 7.99
CA THR A 147 -41.42 -4.78 7.29
C THR A 147 -41.04 -4.62 5.82
N ARG A 148 -41.78 -3.79 5.08
CA ARG A 148 -41.63 -3.53 3.65
C ARG A 148 -41.05 -2.15 3.34
N SER A 149 -41.14 -1.20 4.28
CA SER A 149 -40.44 0.07 4.25
C SER A 149 -39.61 0.19 5.53
N ARG A 150 -38.30 0.07 5.39
CA ARG A 150 -37.35 0.01 6.51
C ARG A 150 -36.52 1.28 6.62
N TYR A 151 -36.15 1.62 7.85
CA TYR A 151 -35.23 2.71 8.15
C TYR A 151 -34.01 2.11 8.83
N GLU A 152 -32.83 2.31 8.26
CA GLU A 152 -31.59 1.78 8.81
C GLU A 152 -30.50 2.83 8.83
N THR A 153 -29.67 2.82 9.86
CA THR A 153 -28.50 3.71 9.95
C THR A 153 -27.22 3.07 9.43
N ASN A 154 -27.29 1.78 9.10
CA ASN A 154 -26.16 0.98 8.67
C ASN A 154 -26.59 -0.01 7.57
N LEU A 155 -26.00 0.14 6.39
CA LEU A 155 -26.26 -0.72 5.24
C LEU A 155 -25.91 -2.19 5.52
N SER A 156 -24.89 -2.45 6.35
CA SER A 156 -24.43 -3.81 6.66
C SER A 156 -25.51 -4.67 7.31
N VAL A 157 -26.45 -4.07 8.04
CA VAL A 157 -27.58 -4.79 8.65
C VAL A 157 -28.44 -5.42 7.55
N LEU A 158 -28.78 -4.63 6.53
CA LEU A 158 -29.57 -5.11 5.39
C LEU A 158 -28.80 -6.09 4.53
N LEU A 159 -27.53 -5.81 4.23
CA LEU A 159 -26.71 -6.72 3.45
C LEU A 159 -26.53 -8.07 4.16
N SER A 160 -26.43 -8.08 5.50
CA SER A 160 -26.34 -9.35 6.25
C SER A 160 -27.64 -10.15 6.20
N GLU A 161 -28.79 -9.50 6.06
CA GLU A 161 -30.09 -10.17 5.97
C GLU A 161 -30.38 -10.67 4.55
N PHE A 162 -30.11 -9.84 3.53
CA PHE A 162 -30.51 -10.11 2.14
C PHE A 162 -29.37 -10.64 1.26
N ALA A 163 -28.12 -10.48 1.66
CA ALA A 163 -26.94 -10.78 0.84
C ALA A 163 -25.75 -11.29 1.68
N SER A 164 -26.01 -12.11 2.71
CA SER A 164 -24.97 -12.63 3.60
C SER A 164 -23.87 -13.38 2.85
N GLU A 165 -24.23 -14.17 1.84
CA GLU A 165 -23.27 -14.93 1.02
C GLU A 165 -22.31 -14.00 0.27
N LEU A 166 -22.80 -12.88 -0.27
CA LEU A 166 -21.99 -11.87 -0.96
C LEU A 166 -21.02 -11.17 -0.02
N ILE A 167 -21.43 -10.90 1.24
CA ILE A 167 -20.54 -10.33 2.26
C ILE A 167 -19.39 -11.30 2.55
N GLU A 168 -19.70 -12.58 2.75
CA GLU A 168 -18.67 -13.58 3.07
C GLU A 168 -17.70 -13.77 1.90
N GLU A 169 -18.18 -13.79 0.66
CA GLU A 169 -17.35 -13.85 -0.55
C GLU A 169 -16.44 -12.61 -0.66
N THR A 170 -17.01 -11.40 -0.54
CA THR A 170 -16.24 -10.15 -0.62
C THR A 170 -15.21 -10.05 0.51
N ARG A 171 -15.57 -10.49 1.72
CA ARG A 171 -14.66 -10.51 2.87
C ARG A 171 -13.52 -11.49 2.63
N PHE A 172 -13.82 -12.68 2.14
CA PHE A 172 -12.80 -13.67 1.79
C PHE A 172 -11.82 -13.11 0.76
N GLU A 173 -12.29 -12.49 -0.33
CA GLU A 173 -11.42 -11.89 -1.35
C GLU A 173 -10.49 -10.80 -0.78
N ARG A 174 -11.02 -9.94 0.09
CA ARG A 174 -10.24 -8.86 0.71
C ARG A 174 -9.27 -9.35 1.79
N GLU A 175 -9.65 -10.35 2.58
CA GLU A 175 -8.80 -10.91 3.63
C GLU A 175 -7.74 -11.89 3.08
N TYR A 176 -8.00 -12.53 1.93
CA TYR A 176 -7.01 -13.35 1.21
C TYR A 176 -6.10 -12.56 0.27
N SER A 177 -6.30 -11.24 0.15
CA SER A 177 -5.28 -10.35 -0.40
C SER A 177 -4.00 -10.50 0.43
N GLN A 178 -2.97 -11.14 -0.13
CA GLN A 178 -1.66 -11.17 0.52
C GLN A 178 -1.11 -9.76 0.54
N ASP A 179 -1.12 -9.13 1.72
CA ASP A 179 -0.47 -7.83 1.92
C ASP A 179 0.98 -7.90 1.43
N SER A 180 1.37 -6.95 0.59
CA SER A 180 2.76 -6.79 0.17
C SER A 180 3.67 -6.65 1.39
N ARG A 181 4.86 -7.25 1.33
CA ARG A 181 5.90 -7.08 2.37
C ARG A 181 6.19 -5.59 2.54
N GLN A 182 6.40 -5.15 3.78
CA GLN A 182 6.73 -3.74 4.04
C GLN A 182 8.11 -3.42 3.46
N LEU A 183 8.30 -2.18 2.98
CA LEU A 183 9.59 -1.75 2.44
C LEU A 183 10.74 -1.93 3.44
N SER A 184 10.51 -1.66 4.72
CA SER A 184 11.53 -1.87 5.77
C SER A 184 11.95 -3.34 5.86
N GLU A 185 11.00 -4.27 5.78
CA GLU A 185 11.27 -5.71 5.80
C GLU A 185 12.08 -6.14 4.56
N LEU A 186 11.77 -5.57 3.39
CA LEU A 186 12.52 -5.83 2.15
C LEU A 186 13.97 -5.33 2.24
N LEU A 187 14.18 -4.12 2.77
CA LEU A 187 15.53 -3.54 2.93
C LEU A 187 16.36 -4.29 3.98
N GLU A 188 15.75 -4.71 5.10
CA GLU A 188 16.42 -5.55 6.10
C GLU A 188 16.83 -6.90 5.51
N ALA A 189 15.95 -7.53 4.73
CA ALA A 189 16.24 -8.77 4.05
C ALA A 189 17.32 -8.61 2.96
N GLU A 190 17.29 -7.53 2.19
CA GLU A 190 18.32 -7.20 1.19
C GLU A 190 19.70 -7.04 1.85
N ASN A 191 19.78 -6.27 2.93
CA ASN A 191 21.02 -6.06 3.67
C ASN A 191 21.58 -7.37 4.22
N LYS A 192 20.72 -8.18 4.84
CA LYS A 192 21.13 -9.49 5.38
C LYS A 192 21.68 -10.41 4.27
N LEU A 193 20.95 -10.55 3.16
CA LEU A 193 21.37 -11.40 2.03
C LEU A 193 22.66 -10.88 1.39
N THR A 194 22.80 -9.56 1.24
CA THR A 194 24.02 -8.91 0.75
C THR A 194 25.20 -9.26 1.64
N THR A 195 25.06 -9.11 2.96
CA THR A 195 26.12 -9.46 3.93
C THR A 195 26.46 -10.95 3.91
N GLN A 196 25.46 -11.84 3.85
CA GLN A 196 25.68 -13.29 3.76
C GLN A 196 26.51 -13.67 2.52
N ILE A 197 26.16 -13.09 1.37
CA ILE A 197 26.86 -13.36 0.10
C ILE A 197 28.26 -12.72 0.11
N TRP A 198 28.39 -11.48 0.59
CA TRP A 198 29.67 -10.82 0.75
C TRP A 198 30.62 -11.63 1.67
N TYR A 199 30.12 -12.04 2.84
CA TYR A 199 30.89 -12.80 3.84
C TYR A 199 31.39 -14.12 3.26
N GLY A 200 30.51 -14.88 2.59
CA GLY A 200 30.90 -16.12 1.92
C GLY A 200 31.96 -15.90 0.83
N ARG A 201 31.89 -14.80 0.05
CA ARG A 201 32.91 -14.45 -0.95
C ARG A 201 34.26 -14.11 -0.32
N LYS A 202 34.29 -13.52 0.89
CA LYS A 202 35.55 -13.16 1.57
C LYS A 202 36.37 -14.36 2.02
N TRP A 203 35.74 -15.50 2.29
CA TRP A 203 36.47 -16.73 2.59
C TRP A 203 37.41 -17.18 1.46
N HIS A 204 37.09 -16.88 0.20
CA HIS A 204 38.03 -17.16 -0.91
C HIS A 204 39.31 -16.31 -0.82
N ILE A 205 39.18 -15.04 -0.44
CA ILE A 205 40.34 -14.14 -0.24
C ILE A 205 41.18 -14.64 0.94
N ILE A 206 40.53 -15.09 2.02
CA ILE A 206 41.23 -15.66 3.18
C ILE A 206 42.06 -16.87 2.76
N ASP A 207 41.46 -17.81 2.03
CA ASP A 207 42.14 -19.01 1.53
C ASP A 207 43.34 -18.65 0.61
N SER A 208 43.18 -17.67 -0.29
CA SER A 208 44.28 -17.20 -1.16
C SER A 208 45.45 -16.61 -0.38
N VAL A 209 45.18 -15.86 0.70
CA VAL A 209 46.23 -15.28 1.55
C VAL A 209 46.89 -16.35 2.42
N GLU A 210 46.11 -17.25 3.01
CA GLU A 210 46.63 -18.32 3.89
C GLU A 210 47.44 -19.38 3.13
N SER A 211 47.05 -19.68 1.88
CA SER A 211 47.81 -20.55 0.97
C SER A 211 49.06 -19.90 0.39
N GLY A 212 49.16 -18.56 0.48
CA GLY A 212 50.28 -17.76 -0.04
C GLY A 212 50.19 -17.44 -1.53
N GLU A 213 49.03 -17.67 -2.17
CA GLU A 213 48.74 -17.23 -3.54
C GLU A 213 48.68 -15.70 -3.62
N GLU A 214 48.03 -15.05 -2.64
CA GLU A 214 48.05 -13.61 -2.44
C GLU A 214 48.96 -13.21 -1.28
N LYS A 215 49.80 -12.19 -1.47
CA LYS A 215 50.73 -11.68 -0.46
C LYS A 215 50.24 -10.37 0.14
N LEU A 216 50.21 -10.30 1.47
CA LEU A 216 49.98 -9.06 2.19
C LEU A 216 51.16 -8.11 2.03
N VAL A 217 50.88 -6.89 1.58
CA VAL A 217 51.88 -5.83 1.37
C VAL A 217 51.34 -4.48 1.84
N SER A 218 52.23 -3.54 2.11
CA SER A 218 51.82 -2.16 2.36
C SER A 218 51.32 -1.49 1.08
N LYS A 219 50.53 -0.42 1.24
CA LYS A 219 50.00 0.35 0.11
C LYS A 219 51.11 0.89 -0.80
N GLU A 220 52.23 1.31 -0.24
CA GLU A 220 53.37 1.85 -1.00
C GLU A 220 53.98 0.82 -1.94
N ILE A 221 54.03 -0.46 -1.52
CA ILE A 221 54.53 -1.57 -2.34
C ILE A 221 53.51 -1.88 -3.44
N TRP A 222 52.22 -1.89 -3.11
CA TRP A 222 51.15 -2.13 -4.08
C TRP A 222 51.10 -1.04 -5.16
N ASP A 223 51.29 0.23 -4.78
CA ASP A 223 51.31 1.37 -5.69
C ASP A 223 52.47 1.30 -6.69
N GLN A 224 53.61 0.74 -6.28
CA GLN A 224 54.79 0.54 -7.12
C GLN A 224 54.69 -0.70 -8.02
N ALA A 225 53.81 -1.64 -7.70
CA ALA A 225 53.62 -2.87 -8.46
C ALA A 225 52.91 -2.63 -9.80
N THR A 226 53.28 -3.44 -10.79
CA THR A 226 52.61 -3.48 -12.09
C THR A 226 51.19 -4.07 -11.98
N PRO A 227 50.30 -3.80 -12.95
CA PRO A 227 48.95 -4.39 -12.95
C PRO A 227 48.92 -5.93 -12.92
N GLU A 228 49.98 -6.59 -13.40
CA GLU A 228 50.11 -8.05 -13.38
C GLU A 228 50.51 -8.55 -11.99
N GLU A 229 51.45 -7.87 -11.33
CA GLU A 229 51.88 -8.18 -9.96
C GLU A 229 50.76 -7.94 -8.95
N ARG A 230 49.98 -6.86 -9.11
CA ARG A 230 48.87 -6.50 -8.22
C ARG A 230 47.80 -7.58 -8.08
N ARG A 231 47.70 -8.52 -9.03
CA ARG A 231 46.74 -9.65 -8.96
C ARG A 231 47.04 -10.64 -7.85
N TYR A 232 48.28 -10.63 -7.33
CA TYR A 232 48.75 -11.52 -6.27
C TYR A 232 49.11 -10.76 -5.00
N LEU A 233 48.64 -9.50 -4.87
CA LEU A 233 48.96 -8.61 -3.75
C LEU A 233 47.67 -8.12 -3.10
N MET A 234 47.63 -8.23 -1.78
CA MET A 234 46.56 -7.69 -0.94
C MET A 234 47.12 -6.60 -0.05
N VAL A 235 46.47 -5.43 0.00
CA VAL A 235 46.92 -4.33 0.87
C VAL A 235 46.56 -4.67 2.32
N ASP A 236 47.54 -4.60 3.21
CA ASP A 236 47.42 -4.90 4.64
C ASP A 236 46.23 -4.21 5.33
N THR A 237 46.07 -2.90 5.13
CA THR A 237 44.96 -2.12 5.70
C THR A 237 43.59 -2.50 5.15
N ILE A 238 43.51 -2.95 3.89
CA ILE A 238 42.25 -3.46 3.29
C ILE A 238 41.92 -4.82 3.90
N TRP A 239 42.91 -5.69 4.06
CA TRP A 239 42.76 -6.97 4.73
C TRP A 239 42.27 -6.81 6.16
N GLU A 240 42.90 -5.93 6.95
CA GLU A 240 42.49 -5.64 8.33
C GLU A 240 41.04 -5.13 8.39
N GLY A 241 40.67 -4.21 7.49
CA GLY A 241 39.30 -3.70 7.38
C GLY A 241 38.29 -4.79 7.01
N MET A 242 38.65 -5.68 6.10
CA MET A 242 37.82 -6.82 5.72
C MET A 242 37.58 -7.76 6.90
N ILE A 243 38.63 -8.14 7.63
CA ILE A 243 38.51 -9.02 8.81
C ILE A 243 37.69 -8.36 9.92
N ALA A 244 37.84 -7.04 10.14
CA ALA A 244 37.02 -6.31 11.09
C ALA A 244 35.53 -6.32 10.70
N ALA A 245 35.22 -6.07 9.43
CA ALA A 245 33.85 -6.11 8.92
C ALA A 245 33.23 -7.52 9.00
N MET A 246 34.02 -8.57 8.74
CA MET A 246 33.56 -9.96 8.91
C MET A 246 33.18 -10.26 10.37
N LYS A 247 33.98 -9.79 11.34
CA LYS A 247 33.64 -9.93 12.77
C LYS A 247 32.36 -9.18 13.14
N SER A 248 32.18 -7.97 12.63
CA SER A 248 30.92 -7.23 12.85
C SER A 248 29.70 -7.96 12.27
N ALA A 249 29.83 -8.58 11.11
CA ALA A 249 28.76 -9.41 10.53
C ALA A 249 28.44 -10.64 11.41
N GLU A 250 29.46 -11.31 11.96
CA GLU A 250 29.29 -12.42 12.89
C GLU A 250 28.58 -12.00 14.19
N GLU A 251 28.88 -10.80 14.69
CA GLU A 251 28.22 -10.21 15.87
C GLU A 251 26.76 -9.83 15.58
N GLU A 252 26.46 -9.29 14.40
CA GLU A 252 25.13 -8.83 14.00
C GLU A 252 24.17 -9.99 13.69
N PHE A 253 24.60 -10.97 12.89
CA PHE A 253 23.74 -12.03 12.37
C PHE A 253 23.93 -13.38 13.07
N GLY A 254 25.06 -13.58 13.74
CA GLY A 254 25.48 -14.87 14.27
C GLY A 254 26.12 -15.77 13.19
N VAL A 255 27.16 -16.50 13.58
CA VAL A 255 27.96 -17.33 12.65
C VAL A 255 27.12 -18.36 11.88
N GLY A 256 26.10 -18.95 12.52
CA GLY A 256 25.23 -19.94 11.89
C GLY A 256 24.34 -19.39 10.77
N GLU A 257 24.13 -18.07 10.74
CA GLU A 257 23.39 -17.38 9.67
C GLU A 257 24.32 -16.93 8.54
N LEU A 258 25.63 -17.19 8.60
CA LEU A 258 26.61 -16.77 7.58
C LEU A 258 27.22 -17.95 6.81
N GLY A 259 26.80 -19.18 7.13
CA GLY A 259 27.20 -20.41 6.47
C GLY A 259 27.89 -21.41 7.41
N PRO A 260 28.62 -22.42 6.87
CA PRO A 260 28.86 -22.66 5.44
C PRO A 260 27.58 -23.05 4.68
N TRP A 261 27.55 -22.73 3.38
CA TRP A 261 26.42 -23.02 2.49
C TRP A 261 26.79 -24.10 1.48
N THR A 262 25.83 -24.95 1.13
CA THR A 262 25.90 -25.82 -0.05
C THR A 262 25.73 -25.03 -1.35
N ASP A 263 26.14 -25.60 -2.49
CA ASP A 263 25.94 -24.98 -3.82
C ASP A 263 24.47 -24.58 -4.07
N PHE A 264 23.53 -25.41 -3.60
CA PHE A 264 22.11 -25.13 -3.71
C PHE A 264 21.68 -23.95 -2.85
N GLU A 265 22.08 -23.92 -1.57
CA GLU A 265 21.78 -22.82 -0.67
C GLU A 265 22.40 -21.51 -1.17
N TRP A 266 23.60 -21.57 -1.72
CA TRP A 266 24.26 -20.44 -2.35
C TRP A 266 23.47 -19.90 -3.54
N GLY A 267 22.99 -20.77 -4.42
CA GLY A 267 22.09 -20.39 -5.51
C GLY A 267 20.79 -19.75 -5.00
N MET A 268 20.20 -20.29 -3.92
CA MET A 268 19.01 -19.75 -3.30
C MET A 268 19.23 -18.37 -2.68
N LEU A 269 20.37 -18.11 -2.04
CA LEU A 269 20.71 -16.80 -1.49
C LEU A 269 20.79 -15.74 -2.60
N ASN A 270 21.50 -16.03 -3.68
CA ASN A 270 21.61 -15.12 -4.83
C ASN A 270 20.25 -14.89 -5.50
N GLY A 271 19.44 -15.95 -5.67
CA GLY A 271 18.10 -15.84 -6.23
C GLY A 271 17.16 -14.97 -5.38
N LYS A 272 17.20 -15.13 -4.04
CA LYS A 272 16.44 -14.29 -3.11
C LYS A 272 16.88 -12.82 -3.19
N LEU A 273 18.20 -12.57 -3.22
CA LEU A 273 18.72 -11.21 -3.32
C LEU A 273 18.28 -10.56 -4.64
N SER A 274 18.41 -11.26 -5.77
CA SER A 274 17.98 -10.75 -7.07
C SER A 274 16.49 -10.44 -7.10
N ALA A 275 15.64 -11.28 -6.50
CA ALA A 275 14.20 -11.04 -6.44
C ALA A 275 13.86 -9.79 -5.63
N ILE A 276 14.50 -9.59 -4.48
CA ILE A 276 14.29 -8.40 -3.64
C ILE A 276 14.79 -7.14 -4.36
N ARG A 277 16.00 -7.16 -4.92
CA ARG A 277 16.56 -6.03 -5.69
C ARG A 277 15.69 -5.66 -6.88
N TRP A 278 15.18 -6.65 -7.62
CA TRP A 278 14.26 -6.41 -8.72
C TRP A 278 12.97 -5.71 -8.26
N VAL A 279 12.39 -6.16 -7.13
CA VAL A 279 11.22 -5.49 -6.52
C VAL A 279 11.55 -4.06 -6.07
N LEU A 280 12.78 -3.81 -5.59
CA LEU A 280 13.26 -2.49 -5.18
C LEU A 280 13.67 -1.57 -6.35
N GLY A 281 13.69 -2.10 -7.58
CA GLY A 281 13.87 -1.34 -8.81
C GLY A 281 15.19 -1.56 -9.56
N ASP A 282 16.00 -2.52 -9.14
CA ASP A 282 17.22 -2.93 -9.85
C ASP A 282 16.90 -3.88 -11.03
N GLU A 283 17.87 -4.06 -11.92
CA GLU A 283 17.78 -5.05 -12.99
C GLU A 283 18.01 -6.47 -12.47
N TRP A 284 17.53 -7.47 -13.21
CA TRP A 284 17.87 -8.87 -12.94
C TRP A 284 19.38 -9.07 -12.94
N ASP A 285 19.85 -10.01 -12.12
CA ASP A 285 21.26 -10.40 -11.98
C ASP A 285 22.21 -9.34 -11.38
N MET A 286 21.68 -8.23 -10.82
CA MET A 286 22.47 -7.28 -10.01
C MET A 286 22.83 -7.92 -8.66
N LEU A 287 23.93 -8.67 -8.64
CA LEU A 287 24.40 -9.50 -7.51
C LEU A 287 25.76 -9.05 -6.93
N ASP A 288 26.11 -7.80 -7.16
CA ASP A 288 27.23 -7.09 -6.56
C ASP A 288 27.00 -6.94 -5.06
N THR A 289 27.99 -7.37 -4.27
CA THR A 289 27.97 -7.40 -2.79
C THR A 289 29.35 -7.09 -2.26
#